data_AF-A0ABD3G704-F1
#
_entry.id   AF-A0ABD3G704-F1
#
_cell.length_a   1.000
_cell.length_b   1.000
_cell.length_c   1.000
_cell.angle_alpha   90.00
_cell.angle_beta   90.00
_cell.angle_gamma   90.00
#
_symmetry.space_group_name_H-M   'P 1'
#
loop_
_entity.id
_entity.type
_entity.pdbx_description
1 polymer ?
#
loop_
_entity_poly.entity_id
_entity_poly.type
_entity_poly.pdbx_seq_one_letter_code
_entity_poly.pdbx_strand_id
1 'polypeptide(L)'
;MLLRRLQSLRGPVRRWVSTQQRGGGLVEPHQYVSLHNYVPLEERELPRLRRGLLGSWKALGVSGRIYLSSEGINGQLILPVSNVAALSMSFPHILNVREEGEEVSLCKGKNLVFDQREEVTEDFMGRCFQCSEPCNHHTNCSNVMCGGLILQCSSCASIRLNCCSEACKQEFIKMKAMTTHHQKEYRKHQTTQWMSPIPNALSKHVSKRSAASLARNLHTRHYTISRTLMKSIDNSALQNDYVYNHSSVLSDDALLQQLREDTARNWPKAEQLIDEMQGKFLSFLVQTTRAQRILEIGCFTGYSALCLANGLSPGGSLVTCDIDADTMQFAQKFFDKSSHSSQITAINQDGLEYLSSLGSNADQPPFDFIFVDANKRKYREYYDWIFEQKLLHPSGLLVFDNTLFRGRVAAYANGFASNKERIARGLAEFNSYVDQDPRTTQVVMSLWDGLTLVRLLQQ
;
A
#
# COMPACT_ATOMS: atom_id res chain seq x y z
N MET A 1 -18.05 -42.84 23.37
CA MET A 1 -18.21 -41.63 24.22
C MET A 1 -17.83 -40.31 23.53
N LEU A 2 -17.00 -40.27 22.48
CA LEU A 2 -16.74 -39.04 21.69
C LEU A 2 -17.87 -38.65 20.71
N LEU A 3 -18.64 -39.61 20.18
CA LEU A 3 -19.76 -39.36 19.26
C LEU A 3 -20.96 -38.61 19.90
N ARG A 4 -21.07 -38.60 21.23
CA ARG A 4 -22.14 -37.89 21.95
C ARG A 4 -21.80 -36.42 22.27
N ARG A 5 -20.53 -36.00 22.17
CA ARG A 5 -20.13 -34.60 22.42
C ARG A 5 -20.14 -33.70 21.18
N LEU A 6 -20.37 -34.27 20.00
CA LEU A 6 -20.54 -33.53 18.74
C LEU A 6 -22.00 -33.11 18.47
N GLN A 7 -22.95 -33.51 19.32
CA GLN A 7 -24.38 -33.21 19.18
C GLN A 7 -24.78 -31.76 19.56
N SER A 8 -23.85 -30.94 20.09
CA SER A 8 -24.16 -29.60 20.60
C SER A 8 -23.82 -28.44 19.66
N LEU A 9 -23.40 -28.71 18.43
CA LEU A 9 -23.14 -27.66 17.43
C LEU A 9 -24.44 -27.32 16.69
N ARG A 10 -25.19 -26.37 17.24
CA ARG A 10 -26.43 -25.85 16.64
C ARG A 10 -26.11 -24.66 15.72
N GLY A 11 -26.14 -24.91 14.41
CA GLY A 11 -26.18 -23.86 13.38
C GLY A 11 -26.36 -24.48 11.98
N PRO A 12 -27.33 -24.03 11.16
CA PRO A 12 -27.56 -24.59 9.82
C PRO A 12 -26.51 -24.12 8.80
N VAL A 13 -26.16 -24.97 7.85
CA VAL A 13 -25.36 -24.62 6.67
C VAL A 13 -26.30 -24.04 5.62
N ARG A 14 -25.99 -22.86 5.07
CA ARG A 14 -26.71 -22.30 3.93
C ARG A 14 -26.06 -22.78 2.63
N ARG A 15 -26.82 -23.51 1.81
CA ARG A 15 -26.46 -23.93 0.46
C ARG A 15 -26.79 -22.78 -0.49
N TRP A 16 -25.88 -22.46 -1.39
CA TRP A 16 -26.18 -21.63 -2.57
C TRP A 16 -25.87 -22.50 -3.80
N VAL A 17 -26.89 -22.76 -4.63
CA VAL A 17 -26.78 -23.57 -5.84
C VAL A 17 -26.92 -22.66 -7.04
N SER A 18 -25.87 -22.56 -7.85
CA SER A 18 -25.96 -21.98 -9.19
C SER A 18 -25.71 -23.08 -10.20
N THR A 19 -26.72 -23.35 -11.02
CA THR A 19 -26.71 -24.27 -12.16
C THR A 19 -26.55 -23.44 -13.44
N GLN A 20 -25.38 -23.49 -14.09
CA GLN A 20 -25.24 -23.07 -15.48
C GLN A 20 -24.80 -24.28 -16.31
N GLN A 21 -25.67 -24.72 -17.22
CA GLN A 21 -25.26 -25.60 -18.32
C GLN A 21 -24.65 -24.73 -19.44
N ARG A 22 -23.46 -25.11 -19.93
CA ARG A 22 -22.96 -24.66 -21.23
C ARG A 22 -22.73 -25.86 -22.13
N GLY A 23 -23.31 -25.79 -23.33
CA GLY A 23 -23.11 -26.77 -24.39
C GLY A 23 -21.82 -26.50 -25.17
N GLY A 24 -21.21 -27.59 -25.64
CA GLY A 24 -20.12 -27.55 -26.62
C GLY A 24 -18.89 -28.38 -26.27
N GLY A 25 -19.03 -29.70 -26.14
CA GLY A 25 -17.92 -30.66 -26.02
C GLY A 25 -17.84 -31.36 -24.67
N LEU A 26 -17.50 -32.66 -24.71
CA LEU A 26 -17.38 -33.66 -23.62
C LEU A 26 -16.71 -33.17 -22.32
N VAL A 27 -17.37 -32.31 -21.54
CA VAL A 27 -16.94 -31.91 -20.19
C VAL A 27 -18.13 -32.10 -19.27
N GLU A 28 -17.94 -32.90 -18.21
CA GLU A 28 -18.95 -33.17 -17.20
C GLU A 28 -19.45 -31.84 -16.58
N PRO A 29 -20.77 -31.64 -16.37
CA PRO A 29 -21.26 -30.40 -15.77
C PRO A 29 -20.76 -30.27 -14.33
N HIS A 30 -20.28 -29.08 -13.96
CA HIS A 30 -19.76 -28.79 -12.63
C HIS A 30 -20.72 -27.86 -11.86
N GLN A 31 -20.78 -28.01 -10.53
CA GLN A 31 -21.58 -27.20 -9.63
C GLN A 31 -20.67 -26.37 -8.71
N TYR A 32 -21.07 -25.12 -8.48
CA TYR A 32 -20.48 -24.27 -7.45
C TYR A 32 -21.12 -24.55 -6.10
N VAL A 33 -20.30 -24.65 -5.06
CA VAL A 33 -20.73 -24.79 -3.67
C VAL A 33 -19.94 -23.79 -2.83
N SER A 34 -20.66 -22.89 -2.17
CA SER A 34 -20.10 -21.99 -1.17
C SER A 34 -20.32 -22.57 0.22
N LEU A 35 -19.23 -22.71 0.98
CA LEU A 35 -19.22 -23.13 2.37
C LEU A 35 -19.05 -21.90 3.24
N HIS A 36 -20.08 -21.56 4.01
CA HIS A 36 -20.00 -20.53 5.04
C HIS A 36 -20.47 -21.13 6.36
N ASN A 37 -19.53 -21.60 7.20
CA ASN A 37 -19.87 -22.11 8.51
C ASN A 37 -18.86 -21.71 9.59
N TYR A 38 -19.39 -21.16 10.69
CA TYR A 38 -18.64 -20.74 11.88
C TYR A 38 -18.82 -21.77 13.00
N VAL A 39 -18.45 -23.02 12.73
CA VAL A 39 -18.41 -24.06 13.76
C VAL A 39 -17.03 -24.02 14.41
N PRO A 40 -16.94 -23.82 15.73
CA PRO A 40 -15.67 -23.87 16.43
C PRO A 40 -15.02 -25.24 16.20
N LEU A 41 -13.82 -25.24 15.61
CA LEU A 41 -13.00 -26.42 15.40
C LEU A 41 -11.87 -26.41 16.43
N GLU A 42 -11.64 -27.54 17.09
CA GLU A 42 -10.51 -27.65 18.00
C GLU A 42 -9.19 -27.57 17.22
N GLU A 43 -8.29 -26.67 17.63
CA GLU A 43 -7.03 -26.40 16.91
C GLU A 43 -6.16 -27.66 16.73
N ARG A 44 -6.20 -28.57 17.72
CA ARG A 44 -5.51 -29.87 17.68
C ARG A 44 -6.04 -30.82 16.59
N GLU A 45 -7.28 -30.65 16.15
CA GLU A 45 -7.92 -31.52 15.15
C GLU A 45 -7.74 -30.99 13.71
N LEU A 46 -7.40 -29.71 13.53
CA LEU A 46 -7.25 -29.06 12.22
C LEU A 46 -6.28 -29.79 11.27
N PRO A 47 -5.09 -30.26 11.70
CA PRO A 47 -4.17 -30.96 10.79
C PRO A 47 -4.74 -32.29 10.30
N ARG A 48 -5.50 -33.01 11.14
CA ARG A 48 -6.14 -34.28 10.78
C ARG A 48 -7.33 -34.03 9.85
N LEU A 49 -8.15 -33.05 10.17
CA LEU A 49 -9.30 -32.65 9.35
C LEU A 49 -8.85 -32.18 7.97
N ARG A 50 -7.83 -31.33 7.88
CA ARG A 50 -7.24 -30.88 6.60
C ARG A 50 -6.81 -32.06 5.73
N ARG A 51 -6.09 -33.03 6.29
CA ARG A 51 -5.63 -34.22 5.54
C ARG A 51 -6.80 -35.08 5.07
N GLY A 52 -7.82 -35.26 5.94
CA GLY A 52 -9.04 -35.98 5.59
C GLY A 52 -9.78 -35.32 4.43
N LEU A 53 -10.06 -34.03 4.53
CA LEU A 53 -10.73 -33.23 3.50
C LEU A 53 -9.97 -33.26 2.17
N LEU A 54 -8.67 -33.05 2.19
CA LEU A 54 -7.85 -33.05 0.97
C LEU A 54 -7.91 -34.40 0.25
N GLY A 55 -7.88 -35.52 0.99
CA GLY A 55 -7.99 -36.85 0.40
C GLY A 55 -9.38 -37.13 -0.17
N SER A 56 -10.42 -36.94 0.63
CA SER A 56 -11.81 -37.24 0.24
C SER A 56 -12.31 -36.34 -0.88
N TRP A 57 -12.00 -35.05 -0.82
CA TRP A 57 -12.53 -34.08 -1.79
C TRP A 57 -11.78 -34.13 -3.11
N LYS A 58 -10.49 -34.49 -3.10
CA LYS A 58 -9.76 -34.81 -4.33
C LYS A 58 -10.38 -36.00 -5.07
N ALA A 59 -10.84 -37.02 -4.34
CA ALA A 59 -11.52 -38.17 -4.94
C ALA A 59 -12.90 -37.82 -5.54
N LEU A 60 -13.54 -36.75 -5.05
CA LEU A 60 -14.81 -36.22 -5.57
C LEU A 60 -14.65 -35.23 -6.72
N GLY A 61 -13.42 -34.96 -7.18
CA GLY A 61 -13.16 -33.97 -8.22
C GLY A 61 -13.36 -32.53 -7.76
N VAL A 62 -13.29 -32.28 -6.44
CA VAL A 62 -13.43 -30.94 -5.89
C VAL A 62 -12.18 -30.11 -6.18
N SER A 63 -12.38 -28.93 -6.76
CA SER A 63 -11.38 -27.89 -6.93
C SER A 63 -11.86 -26.60 -6.26
N GLY A 64 -10.97 -25.80 -5.67
CA GLY A 64 -11.40 -24.57 -5.00
C GLY A 64 -10.49 -24.09 -3.87
N ARG A 65 -10.87 -22.95 -3.28
CA ARG A 65 -10.20 -22.36 -2.11
C ARG A 65 -11.01 -22.66 -0.86
N ILE A 66 -10.42 -23.45 0.03
CA ILE A 66 -11.04 -23.81 1.31
C ILE A 66 -10.09 -23.41 2.43
N TYR A 67 -10.59 -22.53 3.29
CA TYR A 67 -9.95 -22.05 4.49
C TYR A 67 -10.48 -22.85 5.68
N LEU A 68 -9.56 -23.35 6.49
CA LEU A 68 -9.82 -24.06 7.73
C LEU A 68 -9.16 -23.29 8.87
N SER A 69 -9.94 -22.89 9.86
CA SER A 69 -9.45 -22.25 11.09
C SER A 69 -10.18 -22.82 12.30
N SER A 70 -9.75 -22.44 13.51
CA SER A 70 -10.48 -22.75 14.74
C SER A 70 -11.88 -22.14 14.78
N GLU A 71 -12.18 -21.17 13.92
CA GLU A 71 -13.49 -20.53 13.78
C GLU A 71 -14.41 -21.28 12.81
N GLY A 72 -13.89 -22.20 11.98
CA GLY A 72 -14.69 -23.04 11.10
C GLY A 72 -14.09 -23.28 9.71
N ILE A 73 -14.98 -23.53 8.74
CA ILE A 73 -14.64 -23.78 7.34
C ILE A 73 -15.30 -22.71 6.48
N ASN A 74 -14.49 -22.02 5.68
CA ASN A 74 -14.96 -21.06 4.69
C ASN A 74 -14.34 -21.39 3.34
N GLY A 75 -15.12 -21.54 2.29
CA GLY A 75 -14.54 -21.86 1.00
C GLY A 75 -15.51 -21.83 -0.16
N GLN A 76 -14.96 -21.60 -1.35
CA GLN A 76 -15.67 -21.73 -2.61
C GLN A 76 -15.07 -22.91 -3.35
N LEU A 77 -15.91 -23.88 -3.67
CA LEU A 77 -15.50 -25.11 -4.32
C LEU A 77 -16.39 -25.43 -5.52
N ILE A 78 -15.78 -26.07 -6.51
CA ILE A 78 -16.35 -26.53 -7.76
C ILE A 78 -16.17 -28.05 -7.79
N LEU A 79 -17.20 -28.79 -8.16
CA LEU A 79 -17.13 -30.24 -8.33
C LEU A 79 -18.13 -30.71 -9.38
N PRO A 80 -17.92 -31.89 -10.00
CA PRO A 80 -18.92 -32.49 -10.89
C PRO A 80 -20.29 -32.59 -10.23
N VAL A 81 -21.36 -32.24 -10.96
CA VAL A 81 -22.75 -32.28 -10.48
C VAL A 81 -23.11 -33.67 -9.94
N SER A 82 -22.58 -34.73 -10.58
CA SER A 82 -22.72 -36.13 -10.17
C SER A 82 -22.21 -36.42 -8.74
N ASN A 83 -21.23 -35.66 -8.26
CA ASN A 83 -20.54 -35.86 -6.98
C ASN A 83 -21.04 -34.94 -5.86
N VAL A 84 -22.00 -34.05 -6.14
CA VAL A 84 -22.53 -33.08 -5.16
C VAL A 84 -23.23 -33.77 -3.98
N ALA A 85 -23.98 -34.83 -4.26
CA ALA A 85 -24.61 -35.65 -3.23
C ALA A 85 -23.56 -36.33 -2.34
N ALA A 86 -22.52 -36.89 -2.94
CA ALA A 86 -21.43 -37.56 -2.22
C ALA A 86 -20.60 -36.59 -1.35
N LEU A 87 -20.41 -35.34 -1.80
CA LEU A 87 -19.80 -34.28 -0.98
C LEU A 87 -20.61 -34.02 0.28
N SER A 88 -21.93 -33.88 0.14
CA SER A 88 -22.86 -33.62 1.24
C SER A 88 -22.85 -34.75 2.27
N MET A 89 -22.70 -36.00 1.82
CA MET A 89 -22.60 -37.19 2.67
C MET A 89 -21.23 -37.40 3.33
N SER A 90 -20.16 -36.79 2.81
CA SER A 90 -18.81 -36.99 3.33
C SER A 90 -18.63 -36.33 4.71
N PHE A 91 -19.39 -35.28 5.01
CA PHE A 91 -19.33 -34.55 6.29
C PHE A 91 -20.70 -34.05 6.75
N PRO A 92 -21.66 -34.96 7.06
CA PRO A 92 -23.06 -34.61 7.30
C PRO A 92 -23.28 -33.67 8.50
N HIS A 93 -22.35 -33.67 9.47
CA HIS A 93 -22.39 -32.77 10.63
C HIS A 93 -21.82 -31.38 10.34
N ILE A 94 -21.01 -31.22 9.29
CA ILE A 94 -20.39 -29.96 8.87
C ILE A 94 -21.17 -29.31 7.73
N LEU A 95 -21.83 -30.13 6.89
CA LEU A 95 -22.49 -29.78 5.64
C LEU A 95 -24.01 -30.00 5.69
N ASN A 96 -24.67 -29.72 6.82
CA ASN A 96 -26.09 -30.01 7.00
C ASN A 96 -26.96 -29.22 5.99
N VAL A 97 -27.30 -29.85 4.85
CA VAL A 97 -27.89 -29.19 3.68
C VAL A 97 -29.38 -28.93 3.88
N ARG A 98 -29.81 -27.66 3.79
CA ARG A 98 -31.20 -27.32 3.45
C ARG A 98 -31.25 -26.90 1.98
N GLU A 99 -32.20 -27.43 1.22
CA GLU A 99 -32.50 -26.96 -0.13
C GLU A 99 -33.35 -25.70 -0.04
N GLU A 100 -32.78 -24.56 -0.38
CA GLU A 100 -33.51 -23.32 -0.69
C GLU A 100 -33.19 -22.95 -2.14
N GLY A 101 -34.21 -22.43 -2.85
CA GLY A 101 -34.33 -22.44 -4.31
C GLY A 101 -33.25 -21.73 -5.13
N GLU A 102 -33.37 -21.85 -6.46
CA GLU A 102 -32.45 -21.26 -7.44
C GLU A 102 -32.39 -19.73 -7.33
N GLU A 103 -31.30 -19.19 -6.77
CA GLU A 103 -30.95 -17.78 -6.89
C GLU A 103 -29.79 -17.59 -7.89
N VAL A 104 -29.81 -16.45 -8.58
CA VAL A 104 -28.84 -16.07 -9.62
C VAL A 104 -27.45 -15.90 -8.99
N SER A 105 -26.42 -16.49 -9.62
CA SER A 105 -25.02 -16.38 -9.17
C SER A 105 -24.62 -14.92 -8.92
N LEU A 106 -24.13 -14.63 -7.71
CA LEU A 106 -23.55 -13.33 -7.36
C LEU A 106 -22.18 -13.08 -8.03
N CYS A 107 -21.55 -14.13 -8.57
CA CYS A 107 -20.25 -14.06 -9.19
C CYS A 107 -20.38 -13.72 -10.69
N LYS A 108 -19.86 -12.54 -11.07
CA LYS A 108 -19.78 -12.07 -12.46
C LYS A 108 -18.32 -12.13 -12.96
N GLY A 109 -18.09 -12.56 -14.20
CA GLY A 109 -16.77 -12.59 -14.83
C GLY A 109 -16.05 -13.94 -14.72
N LYS A 110 -14.79 -13.97 -14.25
CA LYS A 110 -13.97 -15.21 -14.13
C LYS A 110 -13.60 -15.52 -12.67
N ASN A 111 -13.62 -16.81 -12.30
CA ASN A 111 -13.15 -17.28 -11.00
C ASN A 111 -11.66 -17.66 -11.08
N LEU A 112 -10.94 -17.38 -10.00
CA LEU A 112 -9.52 -17.67 -9.86
C LEU A 112 -9.35 -18.96 -9.05
N VAL A 113 -9.17 -20.08 -9.75
CA VAL A 113 -8.82 -21.37 -9.12
C VAL A 113 -7.34 -21.66 -9.40
N PHE A 114 -6.63 -22.20 -8.40
CA PHE A 114 -5.18 -22.40 -8.36
C PHE A 114 -4.62 -23.05 -9.64
N ASP A 115 -4.27 -22.25 -10.64
CA ASP A 115 -3.54 -22.59 -11.89
C ASP A 115 -4.33 -22.35 -13.18
N GLN A 116 -5.65 -22.12 -13.14
CA GLN A 116 -6.46 -21.81 -14.33
C GLN A 116 -7.60 -20.80 -14.02
N ARG A 117 -7.93 -19.97 -15.01
CA ARG A 117 -8.99 -18.95 -14.93
C ARG A 117 -10.23 -19.46 -15.63
N GLU A 118 -11.23 -19.85 -14.87
CA GLU A 118 -12.49 -20.34 -15.43
C GLU A 118 -13.51 -19.22 -15.53
N GLU A 119 -14.23 -19.19 -16.64
CA GLU A 119 -15.26 -18.19 -16.91
C GLU A 119 -16.55 -18.57 -16.21
N VAL A 120 -17.06 -17.65 -15.39
CA VAL A 120 -18.27 -17.82 -14.57
C VAL A 120 -19.47 -17.18 -15.27
N THR A 121 -19.29 -15.99 -15.86
CA THR A 121 -20.30 -15.33 -16.69
C THR A 121 -19.63 -14.55 -17.84
N GLU A 122 -20.42 -14.13 -18.84
CA GLU A 122 -19.94 -13.29 -19.97
C GLU A 122 -19.78 -11.81 -19.59
N ASP A 123 -20.05 -11.46 -18.33
CA ASP A 123 -19.91 -10.09 -17.86
C ASP A 123 -18.47 -9.59 -18.02
N PHE A 124 -18.32 -8.36 -18.49
CA PHE A 124 -17.04 -7.68 -18.57
C PHE A 124 -16.55 -7.33 -17.15
N MET A 125 -15.33 -7.76 -16.81
CA MET A 125 -14.73 -7.47 -15.50
C MET A 125 -14.07 -6.09 -15.43
N GLY A 126 -13.77 -5.49 -16.58
CA GLY A 126 -13.10 -4.20 -16.65
C GLY A 126 -12.79 -3.80 -18.08
N ARG A 127 -11.77 -2.97 -18.24
CA ARG A 127 -11.32 -2.43 -19.54
C ARG A 127 -9.97 -3.01 -19.90
N CYS A 128 -9.76 -3.25 -21.19
CA CYS A 128 -8.50 -3.67 -21.75
C CYS A 128 -7.41 -2.65 -21.41
N PHE A 129 -6.29 -3.11 -20.86
CA PHE A 129 -5.17 -2.28 -20.45
C PHE A 129 -4.56 -1.47 -21.61
N GLN A 130 -4.69 -1.95 -22.86
CA GLN A 130 -4.11 -1.30 -24.02
C GLN A 130 -5.06 -0.39 -24.81
N CYS A 131 -6.34 -0.74 -24.90
CA CYS A 131 -7.29 -0.03 -25.76
C CYS A 131 -8.56 0.43 -25.05
N SER A 132 -8.68 0.16 -23.74
CA SER A 132 -9.82 0.54 -22.89
C SER A 132 -11.18 -0.07 -23.26
N GLU A 133 -11.24 -0.93 -24.27
CA GLU A 133 -12.44 -1.69 -24.64
C GLU A 133 -12.84 -2.66 -23.51
N PRO A 134 -14.14 -2.86 -23.24
CA PRO A 134 -14.61 -3.83 -22.26
C PRO A 134 -14.03 -5.23 -22.51
N CYS A 135 -13.43 -5.84 -21.50
CA CYS A 135 -12.94 -7.20 -21.59
C CYS A 135 -12.94 -7.90 -20.22
N ASN A 136 -12.96 -9.23 -20.24
CA ASN A 136 -12.94 -10.09 -19.05
C ASN A 136 -11.72 -11.03 -19.03
N HIS A 137 -10.83 -10.93 -20.03
CA HIS A 137 -9.70 -11.83 -20.17
C HIS A 137 -8.46 -11.30 -19.44
N HIS A 138 -8.15 -11.89 -18.30
CA HIS A 138 -6.90 -11.65 -17.61
C HIS A 138 -5.79 -12.52 -18.19
N THR A 139 -4.62 -11.96 -18.45
CA THR A 139 -3.41 -12.71 -18.85
C THR A 139 -2.16 -12.13 -18.19
N ASN A 140 -1.13 -12.95 -18.01
CA ASN A 140 0.18 -12.45 -17.61
C ASN A 140 0.94 -12.01 -18.86
N CYS A 141 1.69 -10.91 -18.76
CA CYS A 141 2.56 -10.46 -19.84
C CYS A 141 3.52 -11.58 -20.27
N SER A 142 3.57 -11.91 -21.56
CA SER A 142 4.47 -12.94 -22.10
C SER A 142 5.96 -12.63 -21.89
N ASN A 143 6.31 -11.35 -21.70
CA ASN A 143 7.64 -11.01 -21.22
C ASN A 143 7.79 -11.46 -19.76
N VAL A 144 8.47 -12.58 -19.57
CA VAL A 144 8.70 -13.22 -18.27
C VAL A 144 9.50 -12.36 -17.28
N MET A 145 10.19 -11.31 -17.75
CA MET A 145 10.85 -10.32 -16.89
C MET A 145 9.87 -9.26 -16.37
N CYS A 146 8.79 -9.00 -17.10
CA CYS A 146 7.75 -8.04 -16.70
C CYS A 146 6.85 -8.62 -15.62
N GLY A 147 6.33 -9.84 -15.82
CA GLY A 147 5.46 -10.53 -14.85
C GLY A 147 4.14 -9.80 -14.51
N GLY A 148 3.80 -8.73 -15.25
CA GLY A 148 2.61 -7.93 -15.01
C GLY A 148 1.34 -8.68 -15.41
N LEU A 149 0.32 -8.58 -14.57
CA LEU A 149 -1.02 -9.11 -14.81
C LEU A 149 -1.89 -8.03 -15.47
N ILE A 150 -2.46 -8.33 -16.65
CA ILE A 150 -3.28 -7.39 -17.43
C ILE A 150 -4.64 -7.98 -17.79
N LEU A 151 -5.64 -7.09 -17.89
CA LEU A 151 -6.86 -7.34 -18.66
C LEU A 151 -6.58 -7.01 -20.13
N GLN A 152 -6.73 -7.97 -21.05
CA GLN A 152 -6.37 -7.79 -22.46
C GLN A 152 -7.40 -8.42 -23.38
N CYS A 153 -7.96 -7.63 -24.31
CA CYS A 153 -8.87 -8.16 -25.33
C CYS A 153 -8.12 -9.00 -26.38
N SER A 154 -8.84 -9.86 -27.11
CA SER A 154 -8.28 -10.78 -28.12
C SER A 154 -7.52 -10.05 -29.25
N SER A 155 -8.00 -8.87 -29.66
CA SER A 155 -7.34 -8.02 -30.66
C SER A 155 -5.97 -7.55 -30.15
N CYS A 156 -5.92 -6.96 -28.95
CA CYS A 156 -4.66 -6.52 -28.35
C CYS A 156 -3.72 -7.67 -28.04
N ALA A 157 -4.24 -8.83 -27.60
CA ALA A 157 -3.47 -10.05 -27.38
C ALA A 157 -2.74 -10.50 -28.66
N SER A 158 -3.42 -10.45 -29.81
CA SER A 158 -2.86 -10.81 -31.12
C SER A 158 -1.79 -9.80 -31.57
N ILE A 159 -2.09 -8.50 -31.48
CA ILE A 159 -1.17 -7.42 -31.90
C ILE A 159 0.10 -7.39 -31.04
N ARG A 160 -0.04 -7.64 -29.72
CA ARG A 160 1.03 -7.52 -28.74
C ARG A 160 1.63 -8.85 -28.29
N LEU A 161 1.26 -9.98 -28.89
CA LEU A 161 1.74 -11.33 -28.51
C LEU A 161 1.57 -11.61 -26.99
N ASN A 162 0.40 -11.28 -26.45
CA ASN A 162 0.08 -11.35 -25.02
C ASN A 162 1.02 -10.51 -24.11
N CYS A 163 1.72 -9.51 -24.65
CA CYS A 163 2.54 -8.59 -23.87
C CYS A 163 1.76 -7.34 -23.47
N CYS A 164 2.15 -6.71 -22.36
CA CYS A 164 1.49 -5.51 -21.86
C CYS A 164 1.79 -4.25 -22.67
N SER A 165 2.97 -4.19 -23.31
CA SER A 165 3.46 -3.03 -24.06
C SER A 165 4.24 -3.48 -25.31
N GLU A 166 4.50 -2.56 -26.25
CA GLU A 166 5.34 -2.84 -27.42
C GLU A 166 6.78 -3.16 -27.02
N ALA A 167 7.31 -2.47 -26.00
CA ALA A 167 8.62 -2.79 -25.42
C ALA A 167 8.68 -4.22 -24.87
N CYS A 168 7.65 -4.67 -24.15
CA CYS A 168 7.58 -6.06 -23.69
C CYS A 168 7.47 -7.06 -24.84
N LYS A 169 6.76 -6.72 -25.92
CA LYS A 169 6.67 -7.56 -27.12
C LYS A 169 8.03 -7.69 -27.81
N GLN A 170 8.76 -6.58 -27.99
CA GLN A 170 10.11 -6.61 -28.56
C GLN A 170 11.05 -7.48 -27.73
N GLU A 171 11.00 -7.32 -26.40
CA GLU A 171 11.83 -8.11 -25.49
C GLU A 171 11.47 -9.60 -25.51
N PHE A 172 10.17 -9.91 -25.57
CA PHE A 172 9.68 -11.27 -25.73
C PHE A 172 10.17 -11.92 -27.04
N ILE A 173 10.11 -11.19 -28.17
CA ILE A 173 10.60 -11.65 -29.47
C ILE A 173 12.11 -11.90 -29.41
N LYS A 174 12.86 -10.94 -28.85
CA LYS A 174 14.32 -11.02 -28.68
C LYS A 174 14.70 -12.25 -27.86
N MET A 175 14.03 -12.49 -26.74
CA MET A 175 14.26 -13.66 -25.89
C MET A 175 13.89 -14.97 -26.60
N LYS A 176 12.78 -15.01 -27.36
CA LYS A 176 12.40 -16.21 -28.13
C LYS A 176 13.42 -16.61 -29.18
N ALA A 177 14.20 -15.66 -29.72
CA ALA A 177 15.28 -15.92 -30.66
C ALA A 177 16.55 -16.50 -30.00
N MET A 178 16.64 -16.50 -28.66
CA MET A 178 17.79 -17.02 -27.92
C MET A 178 17.60 -18.48 -27.51
N THR A 179 18.71 -19.20 -27.31
CA THR A 179 18.70 -20.52 -26.67
C THR A 179 18.25 -20.41 -25.20
N THR A 180 17.72 -21.50 -24.64
CA THR A 180 17.23 -21.53 -23.25
C THR A 180 18.31 -21.19 -22.23
N HIS A 181 19.58 -21.50 -22.53
CA HIS A 181 20.73 -21.13 -21.70
C HIS A 181 20.96 -19.61 -21.71
N HIS A 182 21.03 -19.00 -22.90
CA HIS A 182 21.19 -17.55 -23.04
C HIS A 182 20.02 -16.75 -22.46
N GLN A 183 18.78 -17.26 -22.58
CA GLN A 183 17.61 -16.64 -21.93
C GLN A 183 17.73 -16.57 -20.40
N LYS A 184 18.42 -17.53 -19.76
CA LYS A 184 18.63 -17.50 -18.30
C LYS A 184 19.68 -16.47 -17.90
N GLU A 185 20.81 -16.44 -18.59
CA GLU A 185 21.90 -15.49 -18.32
C GLU A 185 21.47 -14.05 -18.62
N TYR A 186 20.85 -13.83 -19.77
CA TYR A 186 20.33 -12.52 -20.16
C TYR A 186 19.37 -11.94 -19.11
N ARG A 187 18.45 -12.76 -18.59
CA ARG A 187 17.56 -12.35 -17.49
C ARG A 187 18.32 -11.92 -16.25
N LYS A 188 19.32 -12.69 -15.80
CA LYS A 188 20.11 -12.36 -14.60
C LYS A 188 20.75 -10.97 -14.69
N HIS A 189 21.27 -10.61 -15.86
CA HIS A 189 21.90 -9.31 -16.08
C HIS A 189 20.92 -8.15 -16.24
N GLN A 190 19.71 -8.41 -16.76
CA GLN A 190 18.73 -7.39 -17.12
C GLN A 190 17.63 -7.19 -16.06
N THR A 191 17.57 -8.01 -15.00
CA THR A 191 16.50 -7.96 -13.99
C THR A 191 16.43 -6.63 -13.24
N THR A 192 17.55 -5.94 -13.04
CA THR A 192 17.60 -4.61 -12.40
C THR A 192 17.24 -3.46 -13.34
N GLN A 193 17.27 -3.67 -14.66
CA GLN A 193 16.99 -2.65 -15.67
C GLN A 193 15.52 -2.67 -16.14
N TRP A 194 14.81 -3.78 -15.94
CA TRP A 194 13.44 -3.94 -16.44
C TRP A 194 12.41 -3.82 -15.32
N MET A 195 11.82 -2.63 -15.14
CA MET A 195 10.67 -2.43 -14.26
C MET A 195 9.36 -2.53 -15.07
N SER A 196 8.38 -3.24 -14.53
CA SER A 196 7.08 -3.35 -15.18
C SER A 196 6.35 -2.00 -15.13
N PRO A 197 5.75 -1.52 -16.23
CA PRO A 197 4.91 -0.33 -16.22
C PRO A 197 3.54 -0.58 -15.55
N ILE A 198 3.29 -1.79 -15.01
CA ILE A 198 2.03 -2.18 -14.40
C ILE A 198 2.18 -2.12 -12.87
N PRO A 199 1.34 -1.35 -12.16
CA PRO A 199 1.44 -1.18 -10.70
C PRO A 199 1.40 -2.48 -9.89
N ASN A 200 0.74 -3.52 -10.42
CA ASN A 200 0.56 -4.82 -9.75
C ASN A 200 1.63 -5.87 -10.10
N ALA A 201 2.71 -5.50 -10.79
CA ALA A 201 3.76 -6.45 -11.10
C ALA A 201 4.46 -6.91 -9.82
N LEU A 202 4.36 -8.20 -9.53
CA LEU A 202 5.03 -8.83 -8.39
C LEU A 202 6.55 -8.79 -8.62
N SER A 203 7.21 -7.78 -8.05
CA SER A 203 8.67 -7.76 -7.92
C SER A 203 9.12 -9.06 -7.24
N LYS A 204 9.88 -9.89 -7.96
CA LYS A 204 10.46 -11.14 -7.43
C LYS A 204 11.65 -10.90 -6.48
N HIS A 205 11.99 -9.65 -6.19
CA HIS A 205 13.08 -9.29 -5.29
C HIS A 205 12.56 -8.74 -3.95
N VAL A 206 11.72 -9.53 -3.27
CA VAL A 206 11.66 -9.47 -1.81
C VAL A 206 12.43 -10.68 -1.30
N SER A 207 13.59 -10.43 -0.69
CA SER A 207 14.39 -11.49 -0.08
C SER A 207 13.49 -12.29 0.87
N LYS A 208 13.43 -13.60 0.66
CA LYS A 208 12.76 -14.55 1.56
C LYS A 208 13.52 -14.59 2.90
N ARG A 209 13.28 -13.60 3.76
CA ARG A 209 13.46 -13.74 5.21
C ARG A 209 12.10 -13.50 5.87
N SER A 210 11.52 -14.62 6.31
CA SER A 210 10.39 -14.78 7.22
C SER A 210 9.14 -13.93 6.94
N ALA A 211 8.36 -14.33 5.93
CA ALA A 211 6.93 -13.98 5.83
C ALA A 211 6.05 -14.57 6.96
N ALA A 212 6.64 -15.28 7.93
CA ALA A 212 5.95 -15.88 9.07
C ALA A 212 5.99 -15.04 10.36
N SER A 213 6.69 -13.90 10.38
CA SER A 213 6.74 -13.02 11.57
C SER A 213 6.20 -11.61 11.36
N LEU A 214 5.70 -11.27 10.16
CA LEU A 214 5.26 -9.92 9.80
C LEU A 214 3.73 -9.70 9.77
N ALA A 215 2.94 -10.70 10.15
CA ALA A 215 1.47 -10.61 10.15
C ALA A 215 0.84 -10.39 11.53
N ARG A 216 1.63 -10.03 12.56
CA ARG A 216 1.07 -9.67 13.87
C ARG A 216 1.70 -8.37 14.35
N ASN A 217 0.84 -7.39 14.57
CA ASN A 217 1.07 -6.07 15.17
C ASN A 217 1.54 -5.00 14.18
N LEU A 218 0.59 -4.31 13.54
CA LEU A 218 0.58 -2.86 13.29
C LEU A 218 -0.82 -2.46 12.78
N HIS A 219 -1.85 -2.73 13.60
CA HIS A 219 -3.12 -2.01 13.57
C HIS A 219 -3.32 -1.43 14.97
N THR A 220 -3.03 -0.14 15.07
CA THR A 220 -3.83 0.85 15.82
C THR A 220 -4.64 0.28 16.98
N ARG A 221 -4.10 0.38 18.20
CA ARG A 221 -4.89 0.30 19.43
C ARG A 221 -4.55 1.44 20.38
N HIS A 222 -4.99 2.63 20.00
CA HIS A 222 -5.48 3.63 20.96
C HIS A 222 -6.87 4.08 20.48
N TYR A 223 -7.86 3.22 20.69
CA TYR A 223 -9.24 3.65 20.85
C TYR A 223 -9.72 3.01 22.15
N THR A 224 -10.08 3.86 23.10
CA THR A 224 -10.68 3.48 24.38
C THR A 224 -11.75 2.43 24.12
N ILE A 225 -11.68 1.34 24.87
CA ILE A 225 -12.57 0.19 24.79
C ILE A 225 -14.02 0.68 24.94
N SER A 226 -14.76 0.65 23.83
CA SER A 226 -16.22 0.58 23.86
C SER A 226 -16.65 -0.59 22.99
N ARG A 227 -17.41 -1.49 23.61
CA ARG A 227 -17.85 -2.80 23.11
C ARG A 227 -18.73 -2.67 21.85
N THR A 228 -18.21 -2.37 20.65
CA THR A 228 -18.99 -2.55 19.39
C THR A 228 -18.18 -2.56 18.08
N LEU A 229 -16.92 -3.01 18.05
CA LEU A 229 -16.13 -3.05 16.80
C LEU A 229 -16.26 -4.40 16.02
N MET A 230 -17.48 -4.89 15.84
CA MET A 230 -17.79 -5.95 14.83
C MET A 230 -18.41 -5.34 13.56
N LYS A 231 -18.22 -4.04 13.32
CA LYS A 231 -18.76 -3.30 12.16
C LYS A 231 -17.69 -2.55 11.34
N SER A 232 -16.41 -2.91 11.44
CA SER A 232 -15.38 -2.28 10.62
C SER A 232 -15.43 -2.84 9.19
N ILE A 233 -15.72 -1.98 8.22
CA ILE A 233 -15.52 -2.30 6.80
C ILE A 233 -14.02 -2.12 6.53
N ASP A 234 -13.29 -3.23 6.41
CA ASP A 234 -11.86 -3.23 6.09
C ASP A 234 -11.67 -3.11 4.56
N ASN A 235 -11.94 -1.91 4.03
CA ASN A 235 -11.73 -1.58 2.62
C ASN A 235 -10.98 -0.25 2.50
N SER A 236 -9.65 -0.33 2.54
CA SER A 236 -8.76 0.82 2.48
C SER A 236 -8.88 1.61 1.17
N ALA A 237 -9.18 0.97 0.05
CA ALA A 237 -9.38 1.66 -1.23
C ALA A 237 -10.63 2.55 -1.19
N LEU A 238 -11.76 2.00 -0.73
CA LEU A 238 -13.00 2.77 -0.57
C LEU A 238 -12.83 3.92 0.43
N GLN A 239 -12.10 3.66 1.52
CA GLN A 239 -11.81 4.69 2.52
C GLN A 239 -10.92 5.79 1.96
N ASN A 240 -9.88 5.45 1.20
CA ASN A 240 -9.01 6.43 0.55
C ASN A 240 -9.79 7.26 -0.46
N ASP A 241 -10.58 6.63 -1.33
CA ASP A 241 -11.44 7.34 -2.28
C ASP A 241 -12.40 8.30 -1.57
N TYR A 242 -12.98 7.87 -0.45
CA TYR A 242 -13.82 8.74 0.36
C TYR A 242 -13.03 9.95 0.90
N VAL A 243 -11.86 9.72 1.50
CA VAL A 243 -11.01 10.78 2.05
C VAL A 243 -10.61 11.78 0.97
N TYR A 244 -10.16 11.32 -0.20
CA TYR A 244 -9.78 12.20 -1.30
C TYR A 244 -10.95 13.03 -1.81
N ASN A 245 -12.12 12.41 -2.01
CA ASN A 245 -13.31 13.11 -2.51
C ASN A 245 -13.95 14.09 -1.50
N HIS A 246 -13.60 13.99 -0.21
CA HIS A 246 -14.14 14.86 0.84
C HIS A 246 -13.09 15.84 1.39
N SER A 247 -11.90 15.90 0.77
CA SER A 247 -10.85 16.83 1.13
C SER A 247 -10.77 17.98 0.13
N SER A 248 -10.54 19.20 0.62
CA SER A 248 -10.40 20.37 -0.24
C SER A 248 -9.19 20.27 -1.16
N VAL A 249 -9.32 20.86 -2.35
CA VAL A 249 -8.24 20.98 -3.33
C VAL A 249 -7.33 22.16 -2.99
N LEU A 250 -6.04 22.05 -3.30
CA LEU A 250 -5.11 23.19 -3.29
C LEU A 250 -5.15 23.91 -4.64
N SER A 251 -4.70 25.17 -4.69
CA SER A 251 -4.65 25.95 -5.94
C SER A 251 -3.76 25.28 -7.01
N ASP A 252 -2.68 24.64 -6.59
CA ASP A 252 -1.76 23.92 -7.48
C ASP A 252 -2.09 22.43 -7.66
N ASP A 253 -3.29 21.92 -7.29
CA ASP A 253 -3.58 20.46 -7.31
C ASP A 253 -3.27 19.81 -8.68
N ALA A 254 -3.56 20.48 -9.80
CA ALA A 254 -3.23 19.97 -11.14
C ALA A 254 -1.71 19.90 -11.38
N LEU A 255 -0.95 20.89 -10.91
CA LEU A 255 0.51 20.94 -11.00
C LEU A 255 1.14 19.89 -10.07
N LEU A 256 0.61 19.73 -8.87
CA LEU A 256 0.99 18.71 -7.90
C LEU A 256 0.76 17.30 -8.45
N GLN A 257 -0.38 17.05 -9.10
CA GLN A 257 -0.64 15.79 -9.80
C GLN A 257 0.40 15.52 -10.88
N GLN A 258 0.67 16.52 -11.73
CA GLN A 258 1.71 16.40 -12.76
C GLN A 258 3.09 16.10 -12.15
N LEU A 259 3.47 16.79 -11.07
CA LEU A 259 4.74 16.58 -10.38
C LEU A 259 4.88 15.15 -9.86
N ARG A 260 3.84 14.60 -9.21
CA ARG A 260 3.84 13.21 -8.73
C ARG A 260 4.05 12.23 -9.86
N GLU A 261 3.31 12.39 -10.95
CA GLU A 261 3.43 11.52 -12.13
C GLU A 261 4.83 11.59 -12.74
N ASP A 262 5.38 12.79 -12.88
CA ASP A 262 6.71 12.99 -13.47
C ASP A 262 7.82 12.52 -12.54
N THR A 263 7.64 12.63 -11.23
CA THR A 263 8.56 12.06 -10.23
C THR A 263 8.55 10.53 -10.31
N ALA A 264 7.37 9.92 -10.32
CA ALA A 264 7.21 8.47 -10.43
C ALA A 264 7.81 7.89 -11.72
N ARG A 265 7.78 8.65 -12.83
CA ARG A 265 8.33 8.22 -14.12
C ARG A 265 9.84 8.39 -14.22
N ASN A 266 10.38 9.48 -13.68
CA ASN A 266 11.72 9.95 -14.03
C ASN A 266 12.75 9.81 -12.92
N TRP A 267 12.34 9.65 -11.66
CA TRP A 267 13.26 9.69 -10.52
C TRP A 267 13.39 8.36 -9.80
N PRO A 268 14.62 7.89 -9.55
CA PRO A 268 14.82 6.78 -8.64
C PRO A 268 14.37 7.20 -7.24
N LYS A 269 13.84 6.25 -6.46
CA LYS A 269 13.32 6.48 -5.11
C LYS A 269 12.09 7.40 -5.05
N ALA A 270 11.24 7.39 -6.07
CA ALA A 270 9.98 8.13 -6.07
C ALA A 270 9.09 7.85 -4.83
N GLU A 271 9.28 6.73 -4.13
CA GLU A 271 8.67 6.43 -2.83
C GLU A 271 9.08 7.38 -1.68
N GLN A 272 10.04 8.29 -1.90
CA GLN A 272 10.39 9.37 -0.97
C GLN A 272 9.40 10.53 -1.02
N LEU A 273 8.53 10.60 -2.02
CA LEU A 273 7.45 11.58 -2.03
C LEU A 273 6.51 11.38 -0.85
N ILE A 274 6.13 12.49 -0.22
CA ILE A 274 5.04 12.48 0.75
C ILE A 274 3.71 12.10 0.07
N ASP A 275 2.80 11.56 0.88
CA ASP A 275 1.45 11.28 0.43
C ASP A 275 0.66 12.57 0.11
N GLU A 276 -0.33 12.49 -0.77
CA GLU A 276 -1.14 13.67 -1.14
C GLU A 276 -1.92 14.21 0.06
N MET A 277 -2.51 13.32 0.87
CA MET A 277 -3.21 13.77 2.07
C MET A 277 -2.25 14.34 3.12
N GLN A 278 -1.00 13.88 3.13
CA GLN A 278 0.04 14.47 3.96
C GLN A 278 0.37 15.89 3.50
N GLY A 279 0.51 16.10 2.19
CA GLY A 279 0.70 17.42 1.61
C GLY A 279 -0.44 18.39 1.98
N LYS A 280 -1.69 17.97 1.77
CA LYS A 280 -2.89 18.75 2.15
C LYS A 280 -2.94 19.04 3.65
N PHE A 281 -2.54 18.08 4.49
CA PHE A 281 -2.45 18.29 5.94
C PHE A 281 -1.36 19.31 6.32
N LEU A 282 -0.18 19.26 5.70
CA LEU A 282 0.86 20.26 5.90
C LEU A 282 0.39 21.66 5.48
N SER A 283 -0.26 21.79 4.32
CA SER A 283 -0.87 23.06 3.90
C SER A 283 -1.87 23.59 4.93
N PHE A 284 -2.72 22.70 5.47
CA PHE A 284 -3.68 23.05 6.51
C PHE A 284 -3.01 23.52 7.81
N LEU A 285 -1.90 22.89 8.24
CA LEU A 285 -1.13 23.34 9.40
C LEU A 285 -0.50 24.72 9.17
N VAL A 286 0.05 24.97 7.99
CA VAL A 286 0.61 26.29 7.62
C VAL A 286 -0.49 27.37 7.66
N GLN A 287 -1.67 27.09 7.10
CA GLN A 287 -2.80 28.03 7.11
C GLN A 287 -3.30 28.32 8.53
N THR A 288 -3.44 27.28 9.36
CA THR A 288 -3.95 27.42 10.74
C THR A 288 -2.96 28.12 11.66
N THR A 289 -1.65 27.99 11.41
CA THR A 289 -0.60 28.75 12.10
C THR A 289 -0.41 30.16 11.53
N ARG A 290 -1.02 30.47 10.37
CA ARG A 290 -0.85 31.74 9.64
C ARG A 290 0.63 32.05 9.36
N ALA A 291 1.40 31.02 9.04
CA ALA A 291 2.84 31.17 8.80
C ALA A 291 3.11 32.14 7.63
N GLN A 292 4.07 33.04 7.85
CA GLN A 292 4.56 34.01 6.88
C GLN A 292 5.96 33.60 6.39
N ARG A 293 6.79 33.01 7.25
CA ARG A 293 8.11 32.47 6.88
C ARG A 293 8.17 30.98 7.17
N ILE A 294 8.37 30.20 6.12
CA ILE A 294 8.52 28.74 6.21
C ILE A 294 9.94 28.35 5.82
N LEU A 295 10.52 27.40 6.56
CA LEU A 295 11.72 26.68 6.16
C LEU A 295 11.39 25.20 5.94
N GLU A 296 11.79 24.66 4.81
CA GLU A 296 11.81 23.22 4.55
C GLU A 296 13.25 22.73 4.40
N ILE A 297 13.57 21.63 5.09
CA ILE A 297 14.85 20.92 5.00
C ILE A 297 14.58 19.53 4.43
N GLY A 298 14.98 19.33 3.17
CA GLY A 298 14.63 18.17 2.35
C GLY A 298 13.51 18.50 1.37
N CYS A 299 13.88 18.79 0.12
CA CYS A 299 12.95 19.18 -0.95
C CYS A 299 12.63 18.01 -1.88
N PHE A 300 13.62 17.14 -2.12
CA PHE A 300 13.60 16.15 -3.18
C PHE A 300 13.13 16.76 -4.51
N THR A 301 11.99 16.32 -5.06
CA THR A 301 11.42 16.84 -6.31
C THR A 301 10.43 17.99 -6.13
N GLY A 302 10.20 18.48 -4.90
CA GLY A 302 9.47 19.72 -4.62
C GLY A 302 7.98 19.57 -4.30
N TYR A 303 7.45 18.36 -4.11
CA TYR A 303 6.03 18.18 -3.83
C TYR A 303 5.59 18.80 -2.49
N SER A 304 6.32 18.52 -1.41
CA SER A 304 6.05 19.09 -0.09
C SER A 304 6.23 20.60 -0.09
N ALA A 305 7.27 21.13 -0.75
CA ALA A 305 7.49 22.56 -0.94
C ALA A 305 6.27 23.25 -1.56
N LEU A 306 5.72 22.71 -2.64
CA LEU A 306 4.51 23.25 -3.28
C LEU A 306 3.30 23.18 -2.35
N CYS A 307 3.11 22.07 -1.63
CA CYS A 307 2.04 21.97 -0.64
C CYS A 307 2.18 23.03 0.46
N LEU A 308 3.38 23.23 1.01
CA LEU A 308 3.65 24.27 2.01
C LEU A 308 3.38 25.67 1.46
N ALA A 309 3.80 25.95 0.22
CA ALA A 309 3.57 27.23 -0.45
C ALA A 309 2.08 27.54 -0.64
N ASN A 310 1.25 26.53 -0.97
CA ASN A 310 -0.21 26.66 -1.06
C ASN A 310 -0.86 26.98 0.31
N GLY A 311 -0.16 26.73 1.41
CA GLY A 311 -0.60 27.09 2.75
C GLY A 311 -0.21 28.50 3.21
N LEU A 312 0.71 29.17 2.50
CA LEU A 312 1.26 30.47 2.91
C LEU A 312 0.17 31.54 3.03
N SER A 313 0.34 32.39 4.02
CA SER A 313 -0.42 33.65 4.09
C SER A 313 -0.01 34.58 2.93
N PRO A 314 -0.88 35.53 2.51
CA PRO A 314 -0.53 36.51 1.49
C PRO A 314 0.73 37.28 1.87
N GLY A 315 1.71 37.32 0.96
CA GLY A 315 3.01 37.96 1.18
C GLY A 315 4.04 37.10 1.92
N GLY A 316 3.69 35.87 2.30
CA GLY A 316 4.62 34.93 2.92
C GLY A 316 5.65 34.38 1.96
N SER A 317 6.69 33.75 2.51
CA SER A 317 7.82 33.17 1.79
C SER A 317 8.16 31.79 2.33
N LEU A 318 8.50 30.87 1.44
CA LEU A 318 9.05 29.56 1.72
C LEU A 318 10.50 29.52 1.25
N VAL A 319 11.40 29.08 2.12
CA VAL A 319 12.73 28.62 1.71
C VAL A 319 12.76 27.09 1.81
N THR A 320 13.21 26.42 0.77
CA THR A 320 13.43 24.98 0.76
C THR A 320 14.88 24.66 0.38
N CYS A 321 15.50 23.69 1.06
CA CYS A 321 16.86 23.26 0.74
C CYS A 321 17.01 21.75 0.58
N ASP A 322 17.87 21.36 -0.37
CA ASP A 322 18.28 19.98 -0.59
C ASP A 322 19.69 19.92 -1.19
N ILE A 323 20.42 18.85 -0.89
CA ILE A 323 21.80 18.65 -1.35
C ILE A 323 21.86 18.19 -2.80
N ASP A 324 20.82 17.51 -3.30
CA ASP A 324 20.81 16.94 -4.65
C ASP A 324 20.47 18.00 -5.71
N ALA A 325 21.49 18.40 -6.49
CA ALA A 325 21.36 19.45 -7.50
C ALA A 325 20.40 19.06 -8.64
N ASP A 326 20.33 17.78 -8.99
CA ASP A 326 19.51 17.30 -10.09
C ASP A 326 18.02 17.36 -9.68
N THR A 327 17.69 16.90 -8.47
CA THR A 327 16.31 16.98 -7.96
C THR A 327 15.89 18.42 -7.74
N MET A 328 16.80 19.29 -7.26
CA MET A 328 16.53 20.72 -7.09
C MET A 328 16.28 21.43 -8.43
N GLN A 329 17.04 21.11 -9.48
CA GLN A 329 16.79 21.65 -10.82
C GLN A 329 15.43 21.18 -11.37
N PHE A 330 15.03 19.94 -11.05
CA PHE A 330 13.72 19.43 -11.42
C PHE A 330 12.59 20.15 -10.66
N ALA A 331 12.73 20.30 -9.33
CA ALA A 331 11.78 21.00 -8.48
C ALA A 331 11.56 22.44 -8.97
N GLN A 332 12.65 23.15 -9.34
CA GLN A 332 12.56 24.52 -9.86
C GLN A 332 11.62 24.65 -11.08
N LYS A 333 11.63 23.67 -12.00
CA LYS A 333 10.73 23.67 -13.17
C LYS A 333 9.25 23.63 -12.79
N PHE A 334 8.92 23.08 -11.63
CA PHE A 334 7.57 23.07 -11.09
C PHE A 334 7.29 24.34 -10.28
N PHE A 335 8.25 24.81 -9.49
CA PHE A 335 8.13 26.08 -8.77
C PHE A 335 7.87 27.26 -9.72
N ASP A 336 8.53 27.31 -10.88
CA ASP A 336 8.33 28.35 -11.90
C ASP A 336 6.92 28.35 -12.50
N LYS A 337 6.19 27.23 -12.42
CA LYS A 337 4.81 27.10 -12.94
C LYS A 337 3.73 27.33 -11.88
N SER A 338 4.11 27.30 -10.61
CA SER A 338 3.18 27.47 -9.49
C SER A 338 2.68 28.90 -9.40
N SER A 339 1.44 29.08 -8.95
CA SER A 339 0.95 30.41 -8.58
C SER A 339 1.73 31.05 -7.43
N HIS A 340 2.53 30.27 -6.71
CA HIS A 340 3.38 30.70 -5.60
C HIS A 340 4.85 30.85 -5.98
N SER A 341 5.20 30.84 -7.27
CA SER A 341 6.59 30.89 -7.76
C SER A 341 7.44 31.97 -7.07
N SER A 342 6.92 33.20 -6.94
CA SER A 342 7.62 34.32 -6.32
C SER A 342 7.81 34.20 -4.80
N GLN A 343 7.11 33.26 -4.17
CA GLN A 343 7.17 33.01 -2.73
C GLN A 343 8.15 31.88 -2.39
N ILE A 344 8.63 31.12 -3.38
CA ILE A 344 9.48 29.93 -3.15
C ILE A 344 10.93 30.27 -3.49
N THR A 345 11.81 30.11 -2.52
CA THR A 345 13.27 30.17 -2.72
C THR A 345 13.87 28.79 -2.55
N ALA A 346 14.48 28.28 -3.62
CA ALA A 346 15.09 26.95 -3.67
C ALA A 346 16.61 27.06 -3.49
N ILE A 347 17.17 26.38 -2.49
CA ILE A 347 18.60 26.43 -2.15
C ILE A 347 19.22 25.03 -2.32
N ASN A 348 20.19 24.88 -3.22
CA ASN A 348 20.93 23.64 -3.35
C ASN A 348 22.11 23.60 -2.37
N GLN A 349 21.90 23.03 -1.18
CA GLN A 349 22.88 22.95 -0.09
C GLN A 349 22.48 21.85 0.93
N ASP A 350 23.45 21.24 1.64
CA ASP A 350 23.13 20.38 2.79
C ASP A 350 22.38 21.19 3.86
N GLY A 351 21.32 20.60 4.42
CA GLY A 351 20.48 21.30 5.39
C GLY A 351 21.21 21.83 6.62
N LEU A 352 22.22 21.12 7.15
CA LEU A 352 22.98 21.61 8.32
C LEU A 352 23.91 22.75 7.91
N GLU A 353 24.49 22.69 6.71
CA GLU A 353 25.29 23.80 6.17
C GLU A 353 24.42 25.04 5.94
N TYR A 354 23.21 24.86 5.41
CA TYR A 354 22.25 25.96 5.25
C TYR A 354 21.87 26.57 6.60
N LEU A 355 21.51 25.76 7.60
CA LEU A 355 21.23 26.23 8.96
C LEU A 355 22.43 26.99 9.56
N SER A 356 23.64 26.48 9.38
CA SER A 356 24.87 27.15 9.82
C SER A 356 25.10 28.49 9.11
N SER A 357 24.69 28.61 7.84
CA SER A 357 24.88 29.83 7.04
C SER A 357 23.93 30.96 7.42
N LEU A 358 22.76 30.63 7.99
CA LEU A 358 21.82 31.63 8.50
C LEU A 358 22.44 32.46 9.62
N GLY A 359 23.36 31.85 10.38
CA GLY A 359 24.07 32.45 11.51
C GLY A 359 23.13 32.93 12.61
N SER A 360 23.68 33.55 13.64
CA SER A 360 22.89 34.27 14.65
C SER A 360 22.42 35.64 14.14
N ASN A 361 22.13 35.77 12.83
CA ASN A 361 21.74 37.03 12.18
C ASN A 361 20.43 37.52 12.81
N ALA A 362 20.57 38.35 13.85
CA ALA A 362 19.47 38.94 14.60
C ALA A 362 18.53 39.79 13.72
N ASP A 363 18.99 40.15 12.51
CA ASP A 363 18.25 40.95 11.55
C ASP A 363 17.25 40.13 10.71
N GLN A 364 17.36 38.79 10.68
CA GLN A 364 16.36 37.96 10.00
C GLN A 364 15.30 37.47 10.99
N PRO A 365 14.01 37.70 10.70
CA PRO A 365 12.96 37.17 11.54
C PRO A 365 12.98 35.63 11.52
N PRO A 366 12.67 34.99 12.66
CA PRO A 366 12.60 33.54 12.74
C PRO A 366 11.49 33.00 11.83
N PHE A 367 11.53 31.70 11.56
CA PHE A 367 10.51 30.99 10.80
C PHE A 367 9.30 30.67 11.69
N ASP A 368 8.11 30.85 11.14
CA ASP A 368 6.85 30.50 11.78
C ASP A 368 6.57 28.99 11.67
N PHE A 369 7.10 28.36 10.62
CA PHE A 369 6.95 26.94 10.38
C PHE A 369 8.26 26.36 9.85
N ILE A 370 8.70 25.24 10.41
CA ILE A 370 9.87 24.52 9.92
C ILE A 370 9.49 23.05 9.67
N PHE A 371 9.67 22.57 8.45
CA PHE A 371 9.48 21.16 8.07
C PHE A 371 10.84 20.49 7.85
N VAL A 372 11.05 19.34 8.46
CA VAL A 372 12.28 18.57 8.32
C VAL A 372 11.96 17.17 7.81
N ASP A 373 12.34 16.90 6.55
CA ASP A 373 12.24 15.61 5.88
C ASP A 373 13.56 15.27 5.16
N ALA A 374 14.65 15.25 5.92
CA ALA A 374 15.99 15.01 5.38
C ALA A 374 16.62 13.75 5.98
N ASN A 375 17.93 13.80 6.23
CA ASN A 375 18.68 12.69 6.80
C ASN A 375 18.27 12.42 8.25
N LYS A 376 17.44 11.39 8.45
CA LYS A 376 16.91 10.94 9.76
C LYS A 376 17.97 10.72 10.84
N ARG A 377 19.21 10.41 10.45
CA ARG A 377 20.32 10.22 11.41
C ARG A 377 20.83 11.52 12.02
N LYS A 378 20.56 12.66 11.37
CA LYS A 378 20.94 14.01 11.80
C LYS A 378 19.77 14.77 12.44
N TYR A 379 18.62 14.14 12.70
CA TYR A 379 17.43 14.83 13.23
C TYR A 379 17.67 15.56 14.56
N ARG A 380 18.46 14.96 15.45
CA ARG A 380 18.90 15.64 16.67
C ARG A 380 19.73 16.88 16.36
N GLU A 381 20.67 16.80 15.43
CA GLU A 381 21.51 17.93 15.03
C GLU A 381 20.66 19.06 14.44
N TYR A 382 19.70 18.75 13.56
CA TYR A 382 18.76 19.75 13.02
C TYR A 382 17.97 20.42 14.15
N TYR A 383 17.43 19.64 15.09
CA TYR A 383 16.69 20.14 16.24
C TYR A 383 17.54 21.09 17.10
N ASP A 384 18.73 20.64 17.49
CA ASP A 384 19.64 21.42 18.33
C ASP A 384 20.02 22.74 17.62
N TRP A 385 20.41 22.70 16.34
CA TRP A 385 20.73 23.90 15.55
C TRP A 385 19.57 24.89 15.46
N ILE A 386 18.35 24.41 15.19
CA ILE A 386 17.15 25.26 15.10
C ILE A 386 16.91 26.03 16.39
N PHE A 387 17.05 25.38 17.55
CA PHE A 387 16.81 26.03 18.84
C PHE A 387 18.00 26.88 19.31
N GLU A 388 19.24 26.42 19.12
CA GLU A 388 20.45 27.18 19.48
C GLU A 388 20.54 28.51 18.73
N GLN A 389 20.19 28.51 17.44
CA GLN A 389 20.18 29.72 16.60
C GLN A 389 18.85 30.48 16.67
N LYS A 390 17.89 30.04 17.51
CA LYS A 390 16.57 30.67 17.66
C LYS A 390 15.84 30.87 16.33
N LEU A 391 15.94 29.89 15.43
CA LEU A 391 15.36 29.96 14.09
C LEU A 391 13.85 29.75 14.07
N LEU A 392 13.28 29.14 15.12
CA LEU A 392 11.83 28.96 15.24
C LEU A 392 11.23 30.12 16.04
N HIS A 393 10.17 30.73 15.51
CA HIS A 393 9.41 31.75 16.21
C HIS A 393 8.80 31.17 17.51
N PRO A 394 8.66 31.95 18.61
CA PRO A 394 8.09 31.44 19.86
C PRO A 394 6.70 30.81 19.75
N SER A 395 5.89 31.27 18.79
CA SER A 395 4.58 30.68 18.45
C SER A 395 4.63 29.73 17.24
N GLY A 396 5.81 29.44 16.73
CA GLY A 396 6.01 28.64 15.52
C GLY A 396 5.86 27.15 15.74
N LEU A 397 5.75 26.41 14.63
CA LEU A 397 5.61 24.96 14.61
C LEU A 397 6.78 24.31 13.88
N LEU A 398 7.44 23.37 14.55
CA LEU A 398 8.49 22.52 13.98
C LEU A 398 7.93 21.13 13.76
N VAL A 399 8.08 20.59 12.55
CA VAL A 399 7.51 19.31 12.14
C VAL A 399 8.60 18.43 11.55
N PHE A 400 8.76 17.22 12.08
CA PHE A 400 9.67 16.20 11.58
C PHE A 400 8.89 15.05 10.93
N ASP A 401 9.28 14.65 9.73
CA ASP A 401 8.68 13.51 9.03
C ASP A 401 9.39 12.17 9.28
N ASN A 402 8.63 11.10 9.09
CA ASN A 402 8.96 9.69 9.23
C ASN A 402 9.52 9.29 10.60
N THR A 403 9.04 9.92 11.68
CA THR A 403 9.55 9.69 13.03
C THR A 403 9.16 8.35 13.65
N LEU A 404 8.34 7.55 12.96
CA LEU A 404 8.02 6.16 13.33
C LEU A 404 8.67 5.13 12.40
N PHE A 405 9.16 5.54 11.22
CA PHE A 405 9.92 4.74 10.26
C PHE A 405 9.36 3.33 10.06
N ARG A 406 8.13 3.25 9.54
CA ARG A 406 7.37 2.03 9.26
C ARG A 406 7.16 1.17 10.50
N GLY A 407 6.99 1.82 11.64
CA GLY A 407 6.86 1.22 12.97
C GLY A 407 8.18 0.65 13.54
N ARG A 408 9.31 0.80 12.84
CA ARG A 408 10.61 0.27 13.30
C ARG A 408 11.13 0.98 14.53
N VAL A 409 10.79 2.27 14.70
CA VAL A 409 11.15 3.04 15.90
C VAL A 409 10.50 2.43 17.13
N ALA A 410 9.19 2.16 17.07
CA ALA A 410 8.46 1.52 18.16
C ALA A 410 8.97 0.08 18.41
N ALA A 411 9.23 -0.68 17.34
CA ALA A 411 9.81 -2.02 17.47
C ALA A 411 11.18 -2.00 18.16
N TYR A 412 12.05 -1.05 17.80
CA TYR A 412 13.35 -0.86 18.45
C TYR A 412 13.21 -0.47 19.92
N ALA A 413 12.40 0.55 20.22
CA ALA A 413 12.19 1.05 21.59
C ALA A 413 11.64 -0.03 22.55
N ASN A 414 10.92 -1.03 22.02
CA ASN A 414 10.37 -2.14 22.79
C ASN A 414 11.19 -3.44 22.67
N GLY A 415 12.42 -3.39 22.14
CA GLY A 415 13.32 -4.53 22.08
C GLY A 415 12.97 -5.60 21.04
N PHE A 416 12.06 -5.31 20.10
CA PHE A 416 11.67 -6.21 19.00
C PHE A 416 12.55 -6.07 17.74
N ALA A 417 13.37 -5.02 17.65
CA ALA A 417 14.26 -4.78 16.51
C ALA A 417 15.75 -4.77 16.92
N SER A 418 16.63 -5.00 15.94
CA SER A 418 18.07 -5.11 16.18
C SER A 418 18.75 -3.73 16.33
N ASN A 419 19.76 -3.64 17.21
CA ASN A 419 20.67 -2.48 17.31
C ASN A 419 21.41 -2.13 16.00
N LYS A 420 21.39 -3.00 15.00
CA LYS A 420 21.95 -2.73 13.66
C LYS A 420 21.04 -1.83 12.81
N GLU A 421 19.77 -1.63 13.19
CA GLU A 421 18.83 -0.74 12.51
C GLU A 421 19.10 0.72 12.89
N ARG A 422 20.20 1.27 12.36
CA ARG A 422 20.75 2.59 12.75
C ARG A 422 19.75 3.74 12.64
N ILE A 423 18.86 3.73 11.64
CA ILE A 423 17.84 4.78 11.46
C ILE A 423 16.77 4.68 12.54
N ALA A 424 16.22 3.48 12.77
CA ALA A 424 15.21 3.26 13.80
C ALA A 424 15.73 3.60 15.20
N ARG A 425 16.98 3.21 15.49
CA ARG A 425 17.66 3.62 16.72
C ARG A 425 17.80 5.14 16.83
N GLY A 426 18.35 5.79 15.81
CA GLY A 426 18.57 7.24 15.84
C GLY A 426 17.28 8.03 16.02
N LEU A 427 16.19 7.59 15.39
CA LEU A 427 14.86 8.19 15.57
C LEU A 427 14.24 7.91 16.94
N ALA A 428 14.45 6.72 17.52
CA ALA A 428 14.01 6.42 18.89
C ALA A 428 14.75 7.28 19.92
N GLU A 429 16.06 7.42 19.76
CA GLU A 429 16.90 8.30 20.57
C GLU A 429 16.48 9.77 20.41
N PHE A 430 16.22 10.21 19.18
CA PHE A 430 15.69 11.55 18.90
C PHE A 430 14.33 11.81 19.56
N ASN A 431 13.35 10.91 19.39
CA ASN A 431 12.03 11.07 20.01
C ASN A 431 12.13 11.12 21.55
N SER A 432 13.02 10.29 22.15
CA SER A 432 13.26 10.31 23.60
C SER A 432 13.94 11.61 24.05
N TYR A 433 14.82 12.17 23.22
CA TYR A 433 15.50 13.43 23.50
C TYR A 433 14.53 14.61 23.48
N VAL A 434 13.66 14.69 22.47
CA VAL A 434 12.61 15.74 22.40
C VAL A 434 11.64 15.60 23.58
N ASP A 435 11.30 14.38 24.00
CA ASP A 435 10.44 14.14 25.16
C ASP A 435 11.00 14.65 26.49
N GLN A 436 12.32 14.73 26.60
CA GLN A 436 13.01 15.20 27.79
C GLN A 436 13.36 16.69 27.73
N ASP A 437 13.04 17.39 26.65
CA ASP A 437 13.36 18.81 26.49
C ASP A 437 12.31 19.70 27.20
N PRO A 438 12.66 20.37 28.32
CA PRO A 438 11.70 21.17 29.08
C PRO A 438 11.29 22.48 28.37
N ARG A 439 11.91 22.82 27.24
CA ARG A 439 11.58 24.03 26.48
C ARG A 439 10.37 23.85 25.57
N THR A 440 10.01 22.60 25.25
CA THR A 440 9.06 22.29 24.19
C THR A 440 7.89 21.44 24.69
N THR A 441 6.84 21.39 23.87
CA THR A 441 5.82 20.36 23.94
C THR A 441 5.62 19.78 22.55
N GLN A 442 5.39 18.48 22.50
CA GLN A 442 5.41 17.70 21.29
C GLN A 442 4.28 16.68 21.22
N VAL A 443 3.84 16.39 20.01
CA VAL A 443 2.89 15.31 19.70
C VAL A 443 3.50 14.43 18.61
N VAL A 444 3.58 13.13 18.88
CA VAL A 444 3.95 12.11 17.88
C VAL A 444 2.67 11.50 17.31
N MET A 445 2.40 11.74 16.03
CA MET A 445 1.23 11.23 15.34
C MET A 445 1.57 9.95 14.59
N SER A 446 0.74 8.91 14.73
CA SER A 446 0.85 7.67 13.95
C SER A 446 0.18 7.76 12.58
N LEU A 447 0.26 8.92 11.93
CA LEU A 447 -0.19 9.13 10.56
C LEU A 447 1.00 8.94 9.60
N TRP A 448 0.73 8.34 8.44
CA TRP A 448 1.75 7.98 7.44
C TRP A 448 2.93 7.25 8.08
N ASP A 449 4.15 7.75 7.92
CA ASP A 449 5.36 7.14 8.49
C ASP A 449 5.77 7.72 9.85
N GLY A 450 4.88 8.52 10.45
CA GLY A 450 5.06 9.20 11.72
C GLY A 450 5.41 10.68 11.54
N LEU A 451 4.65 11.56 12.18
CA LEU A 451 4.95 12.99 12.28
C LEU A 451 5.19 13.38 13.73
N THR A 452 6.31 14.05 14.01
CA THR A 452 6.52 14.68 15.32
C THR A 452 6.36 16.19 15.17
N LEU A 453 5.30 16.73 15.78
CA LEU A 453 5.02 18.16 15.85
C LEU A 453 5.57 18.69 17.17
N VAL A 454 6.35 19.76 17.12
CA VAL A 454 7.01 20.37 18.27
C VAL A 454 6.72 21.87 18.28
N ARG A 455 6.36 22.42 19.44
CA ARG A 455 6.27 23.86 19.68
C ARG A 455 7.02 24.24 20.95
N LEU A 456 7.43 25.49 21.06
CA LEU A 456 7.95 26.03 22.32
C LEU A 456 6.82 26.14 23.35
N LEU A 457 7.15 25.89 24.62
CA LEU A 457 6.26 26.24 25.72
C LEU A 457 6.21 27.76 25.86
N GLN A 458 5.00 28.32 25.88
CA GLN A 458 4.81 29.72 26.23
C GLN A 458 5.11 29.86 27.72
N GLN A 459 6.10 30.68 28.05
CA GLN A 459 6.43 31.04 29.45
C GLN A 459 5.41 32.01 30.02
#